data_AF-A0A970ZC36-F1
#
_entry.id   AF-A0A970ZC36-F1
#
_cell.length_a   1.000
_cell.length_b   1.000
_cell.length_c   1.000
_cell.angle_alpha   90.00
_cell.angle_beta   90.00
_cell.angle_gamma   90.00
#
_symmetry.space_group_name_H-M   'P 1'
#
loop_
_entity.id
_entity.type
_entity.pdbx_description
1 polymer ?
#
loop_
_entity_poly.entity_id
_entity_poly.type
_entity_poly.pdbx_seq_one_letter_code
_entity_poly.pdbx_strand_id
1 'polypeptide(L)'
;MTSAIDRWVGRSLGGGLSAQEVERGQLEKLRAQLRHARQNSPYQRDKLAGVDIEGLTRVADLGRLPVTTDRELIDHAAQMLCVPLSEVERISTVRSSGTSGEQKRLYFSKRDLSRTVDFFAAGMAEVLRGADRCAIFMSGPTENSIGRLLQQGLADIGVQAVIHGNLGDVEQARLVAQGAGCYVGLPGEMLYLCRTCPQLRPAS
;
A
#
# COMPACT_ATOMS: atom_id res chain seq x y z
N MET A 1 -10.27 14.08 -19.36
CA MET A 1 -9.41 14.53 -18.26
C MET A 1 -8.56 13.35 -17.82
N THR A 2 -7.25 13.53 -17.67
CA THR A 2 -6.34 12.51 -17.14
C THR A 2 -6.52 12.43 -15.63
N SER A 3 -6.70 11.24 -15.06
CA SER A 3 -6.89 11.05 -13.61
C SER A 3 -5.59 11.35 -12.82
N ALA A 4 -5.66 11.50 -11.50
CA ALA A 4 -4.48 11.59 -10.65
C ALA A 4 -3.66 10.29 -10.70
N ILE A 5 -4.33 9.15 -10.74
CA ILE A 5 -3.70 7.84 -10.93
C ILE A 5 -2.96 7.79 -12.27
N ASP A 6 -3.59 8.22 -13.37
CA ASP A 6 -2.95 8.24 -14.69
C ASP A 6 -1.67 9.08 -14.68
N ARG A 7 -1.70 10.27 -14.07
CA ARG A 7 -0.50 11.11 -13.93
C ARG A 7 0.58 10.42 -13.09
N TRP A 8 0.20 9.74 -12.02
CA TRP A 8 1.12 8.99 -11.16
C TRP A 8 1.72 7.78 -11.89
N VAL A 9 0.93 7.03 -12.65
CA VAL A 9 1.38 5.90 -13.49
C VAL A 9 2.34 6.41 -14.56
N GLY A 10 1.99 7.47 -15.29
CA GLY A 10 2.83 8.05 -16.33
C GLY A 10 4.20 8.48 -15.80
N ARG A 11 4.23 9.20 -14.67
CA ARG A 11 5.50 9.56 -13.98
C ARG A 11 6.26 8.32 -13.50
N SER A 12 5.56 7.34 -12.94
CA SER A 12 6.17 6.13 -12.42
C SER A 12 6.84 5.35 -13.55
N LEU A 13 6.14 5.10 -14.65
CA LEU A 13 6.61 4.34 -15.80
C LEU A 13 7.60 5.10 -16.67
N GLY A 14 7.55 6.44 -16.68
CA GLY A 14 8.39 7.28 -17.53
C GLY A 14 7.97 7.26 -19.00
N GLY A 15 6.67 7.06 -19.28
CA GLY A 15 6.15 6.88 -20.63
C GLY A 15 4.65 7.21 -20.76
N GLY A 16 4.09 6.91 -21.93
CA GLY A 16 2.67 7.12 -22.22
C GLY A 16 1.74 6.14 -21.51
N LEU A 17 0.44 6.37 -21.68
CA LEU A 17 -0.64 5.68 -20.96
C LEU A 17 -1.46 4.74 -21.87
N SER A 18 -1.03 4.49 -23.10
CA SER A 18 -1.65 3.43 -23.89
C SER A 18 -1.38 2.06 -23.25
N ALA A 19 -2.27 1.10 -23.46
CA ALA A 19 -2.13 -0.24 -22.88
C ALA A 19 -0.76 -0.88 -23.20
N GLN A 20 -0.28 -0.70 -24.44
CA GLN A 20 1.01 -1.20 -24.90
C GLN A 20 2.20 -0.53 -24.19
N GLU A 21 2.13 0.79 -23.99
CA GLU A 21 3.19 1.52 -23.27
C GLU A 21 3.21 1.18 -21.78
N VAL A 22 2.03 1.03 -21.17
CA VAL A 22 1.89 0.62 -19.78
C VAL A 22 2.46 -0.79 -19.58
N GLU A 23 2.08 -1.75 -20.43
CA GLU A 23 2.60 -3.12 -20.37
C GLU A 23 4.13 -3.14 -20.52
N ARG A 24 4.66 -2.44 -21.53
CA ARG A 24 6.11 -2.34 -21.75
C ARG A 24 6.83 -1.77 -20.53
N GLY A 25 6.34 -0.65 -19.99
CA GLY A 25 6.93 -0.01 -18.82
C GLY A 25 6.85 -0.88 -17.55
N GLN A 26 5.74 -1.60 -17.37
CA GLN A 26 5.58 -2.55 -16.27
C GLN A 26 6.59 -3.71 -16.37
N LEU A 27 6.76 -4.29 -17.55
CA LEU A 27 7.73 -5.37 -17.79
C LEU A 27 9.18 -4.90 -17.62
N GLU A 28 9.52 -3.71 -18.11
CA GLU A 28 10.85 -3.09 -17.87
C GLU A 28 11.13 -2.92 -16.37
N LYS A 29 10.17 -2.38 -15.62
CA LYS A 29 10.30 -2.24 -14.16
C LYS A 29 10.35 -3.57 -13.44
N LEU A 30 9.52 -4.53 -13.82
CA LEU A 30 9.53 -5.86 -13.21
C LEU A 30 10.89 -6.52 -13.40
N ARG A 31 11.45 -6.50 -14.61
CA ARG A 31 12.80 -7.02 -14.88
C ARG A 31 13.85 -6.32 -14.02
N ALA A 32 13.76 -5.00 -13.85
CA ALA A 32 14.64 -4.26 -12.95
C ALA A 32 14.48 -4.69 -11.48
N GLN A 33 13.26 -4.92 -11.00
CA GLN A 33 13.00 -5.41 -9.64
C GLN A 33 13.51 -6.83 -9.44
N LEU A 34 13.32 -7.74 -10.40
CA LEU A 34 13.84 -9.10 -10.34
C LEU A 34 15.37 -9.12 -10.33
N ARG A 35 16.02 -8.30 -11.16
CA ARG A 35 17.49 -8.13 -11.12
C ARG A 35 17.96 -7.62 -9.76
N HIS A 36 17.30 -6.60 -9.23
CA HIS A 36 17.61 -6.06 -7.92
C HIS A 36 17.45 -7.10 -6.81
N ALA A 37 16.35 -7.87 -6.81
CA ALA A 37 16.09 -8.93 -5.84
C ALA A 37 17.14 -10.04 -5.93
N ARG A 38 17.42 -10.55 -7.15
CA ARG A 38 18.43 -11.60 -7.39
C ARG A 38 19.84 -11.16 -6.97
N GLN A 39 20.15 -9.87 -7.08
CA GLN A 39 21.45 -9.32 -6.73
C GLN A 39 21.61 -9.10 -5.21
N ASN A 40 20.56 -8.60 -4.54
CA ASN A 40 20.69 -8.05 -3.18
C ASN A 40 20.08 -8.92 -2.09
N SER A 41 19.20 -9.87 -2.42
CA SER A 41 18.65 -10.82 -1.46
C SER A 41 19.26 -12.21 -1.65
N PRO A 42 19.91 -12.79 -0.62
CA PRO A 42 20.38 -14.16 -0.67
C PRO A 42 19.28 -15.16 -1.04
N TYR A 43 18.10 -15.00 -0.45
CA TYR A 43 16.97 -15.89 -0.71
C TYR A 43 16.47 -15.78 -2.15
N GLN A 44 16.29 -14.56 -2.65
CA GLN A 44 15.80 -14.34 -4.02
C GLN A 44 16.85 -14.72 -5.07
N ARG A 45 18.14 -14.64 -4.74
CA ARG A 45 19.21 -15.12 -5.63
C ARG A 45 19.04 -16.60 -5.96
N ASP A 46 18.80 -17.41 -4.94
CA ASP A 46 18.63 -18.86 -5.09
C ASP A 46 17.30 -19.18 -5.76
N LYS A 47 16.21 -18.52 -5.32
CA LYS A 47 14.86 -18.72 -5.88
C LYS A 47 14.75 -18.31 -7.36
N LEU A 48 15.49 -17.30 -7.78
CA LEU A 48 15.49 -16.78 -9.16
C LEU A 48 16.65 -17.32 -10.00
N ALA A 49 17.44 -18.29 -9.52
CA ALA A 49 18.64 -18.76 -10.21
C ALA A 49 18.37 -19.30 -11.63
N GLY A 50 17.25 -20.02 -11.82
CA GLY A 50 16.83 -20.55 -13.12
C GLY A 50 15.91 -19.65 -13.94
N VAL A 51 15.62 -18.43 -13.45
CA VAL A 51 14.67 -17.53 -14.12
C VAL A 51 15.39 -16.72 -15.19
N ASP A 52 14.94 -16.87 -16.44
CA ASP A 52 15.30 -15.97 -17.53
C ASP A 52 14.51 -14.65 -17.41
N ILE A 53 15.11 -13.68 -16.72
CA ILE A 53 14.52 -12.37 -16.47
C ILE A 53 14.36 -11.59 -17.78
N GLU A 54 15.31 -11.69 -18.71
CA GLU A 54 15.27 -10.91 -19.94
C GLU A 54 14.24 -11.44 -20.94
N GLY A 55 13.94 -12.75 -20.88
CA GLY A 55 12.86 -13.39 -21.61
C GLY A 55 11.44 -13.07 -21.15
N LEU A 56 11.24 -12.17 -20.18
CA LEU A 56 9.92 -11.64 -19.78
C LEU A 56 9.54 -10.49 -20.71
N THR A 57 8.78 -10.79 -21.76
CA THR A 57 8.47 -9.85 -22.85
C THR A 57 6.98 -9.52 -22.97
N ARG A 58 6.12 -10.27 -22.27
CA ARG A 58 4.67 -10.09 -22.25
C ARG A 58 4.10 -10.52 -20.90
N VAL A 59 2.91 -10.03 -20.54
CA VAL A 59 2.23 -10.38 -19.28
C VAL A 59 2.04 -11.90 -19.11
N ALA A 60 1.83 -12.64 -20.19
CA ALA A 60 1.67 -14.10 -20.11
C ALA A 60 2.91 -14.83 -19.54
N ASP A 61 4.11 -14.23 -19.64
CA ASP A 61 5.35 -14.84 -19.16
C ASP A 61 5.45 -14.80 -17.63
N LEU A 62 4.62 -14.01 -16.93
CA LEU A 62 4.60 -13.95 -15.46
C LEU A 62 4.30 -15.30 -14.82
N GLY A 63 3.55 -16.18 -15.50
CA GLY A 63 3.27 -17.53 -15.02
C GLY A 63 4.50 -18.42 -14.88
N ARG A 64 5.65 -18.03 -15.46
CA ARG A 64 6.94 -18.72 -15.31
C ARG A 64 7.69 -18.31 -14.05
N LEU A 65 7.28 -17.24 -13.37
CA LEU A 65 7.95 -16.74 -12.18
C LEU A 65 7.54 -17.57 -10.95
N PRO A 66 8.48 -17.91 -10.06
CA PRO A 66 8.14 -18.55 -8.81
C PRO A 66 7.35 -17.58 -7.92
N VAL A 67 6.31 -18.08 -7.27
CA VAL A 67 5.51 -17.30 -6.31
C VAL A 67 6.13 -17.37 -4.92
N THR A 68 5.98 -16.29 -4.13
CA THR A 68 6.35 -16.28 -2.71
C THR A 68 5.14 -16.65 -1.86
N THR A 69 5.31 -17.64 -1.00
CA THR A 69 4.29 -18.18 -0.10
C THR A 69 4.37 -17.56 1.29
N ASP A 70 3.30 -17.70 2.06
CA ASP A 70 3.24 -17.26 3.45
C ASP A 70 4.30 -17.94 4.33
N ARG A 71 4.54 -19.24 4.13
CA ARG A 71 5.56 -19.99 4.87
C ARG A 71 6.96 -19.43 4.61
N GLU A 72 7.28 -19.12 3.36
CA GLU A 72 8.58 -18.53 3.02
C GLU A 72 8.76 -17.13 3.63
N LEU A 73 7.70 -16.32 3.73
CA LEU A 73 7.73 -15.03 4.42
C LEU A 73 7.94 -15.16 5.94
N ILE A 74 7.47 -16.24 6.55
CA ILE A 74 7.68 -16.51 7.98
C ILE A 74 9.13 -16.97 8.20
N ASP A 75 9.60 -17.93 7.40
CA ASP A 75 10.86 -18.62 7.65
C ASP A 75 12.08 -17.82 7.18
N HIS A 76 11.96 -17.00 6.13
CA HIS A 76 13.10 -16.37 5.44
C HIS A 76 13.06 -14.83 5.39
N ALA A 77 12.22 -14.18 6.21
CA ALA A 77 11.93 -12.75 6.13
C ALA A 77 13.18 -11.85 6.01
N ALA A 78 14.19 -12.06 6.87
CA ALA A 78 15.43 -11.27 6.86
C ALA A 78 16.33 -11.59 5.65
N GLN A 79 16.30 -12.83 5.13
CA GLN A 79 17.07 -13.25 3.96
C GLN A 79 16.46 -12.72 2.65
N MET A 80 15.18 -12.32 2.68
CA MET A 80 14.48 -11.69 1.55
C MET A 80 14.77 -10.20 1.41
N LEU A 81 15.44 -9.57 2.38
CA LEU A 81 15.81 -8.16 2.31
C LEU A 81 16.72 -7.89 1.11
N CYS A 82 16.44 -6.78 0.41
CA CYS A 82 17.26 -6.28 -0.69
C CYS A 82 18.05 -5.02 -0.31
N VAL A 83 18.01 -4.65 0.98
CA VAL A 83 18.75 -3.54 1.59
C VAL A 83 19.34 -3.99 2.93
N PRO A 84 20.39 -3.35 3.43
CA PRO A 84 20.90 -3.60 4.78
C PRO A 84 19.82 -3.32 5.85
N LEU A 85 19.88 -4.05 6.97
CA LEU A 85 18.96 -3.83 8.11
C LEU A 85 19.02 -2.39 8.66
N SER A 86 20.16 -1.69 8.52
CA SER A 86 20.32 -0.29 8.91
C SER A 86 19.48 0.69 8.09
N GLU A 87 18.98 0.29 6.92
CA GLU A 87 18.10 1.10 6.07
C GLU A 87 16.61 0.78 6.30
N VAL A 88 16.29 -0.13 7.22
CA VAL A 88 14.91 -0.45 7.57
C VAL A 88 14.39 0.57 8.58
N GLU A 89 13.34 1.29 8.19
CA GLU A 89 12.66 2.30 9.02
C GLU A 89 11.45 1.73 9.77
N ARG A 90 10.85 0.66 9.23
CA ARG A 90 9.61 0.09 9.79
C ARG A 90 9.55 -1.42 9.60
N ILE A 91 9.23 -2.14 10.67
CA ILE A 91 8.97 -3.59 10.64
C ILE A 91 7.53 -3.88 11.03
N SER A 92 6.68 -4.24 10.07
CA SER A 92 5.28 -4.60 10.31
C SER A 92 5.12 -6.09 10.55
N THR A 93 4.48 -6.43 11.65
CA THR A 93 4.14 -7.81 11.99
C THR A 93 2.69 -8.08 11.62
N VAL A 94 2.48 -8.96 10.66
CA VAL A 94 1.15 -9.38 10.20
C VAL A 94 0.84 -10.76 10.77
N ARG A 95 -0.25 -10.86 11.53
CA ARG A 95 -0.76 -12.15 12.01
C ARG A 95 -1.57 -12.80 10.90
N SER A 96 -1.23 -14.03 10.52
CA SER A 96 -2.12 -14.84 9.68
C SER A 96 -3.34 -15.24 10.51
N SER A 97 -4.50 -15.38 9.86
CA SER A 97 -5.75 -15.79 10.53
C SER A 97 -5.78 -17.29 10.89
N GLY A 98 -4.64 -17.99 10.82
CA GLY A 98 -4.50 -19.44 11.05
C GLY A 98 -3.95 -19.78 12.43
N THR A 99 -4.28 -20.98 12.89
CA THR A 99 -4.14 -21.50 14.27
C THR A 99 -2.71 -21.73 14.78
N SER A 100 -1.65 -21.43 14.00
CA SER A 100 -0.26 -21.60 14.46
C SER A 100 0.33 -20.37 15.16
N GLY A 101 -0.32 -19.20 15.08
CA GLY A 101 0.18 -17.96 15.71
C GLY A 101 1.49 -17.42 15.10
N GLU A 102 2.01 -18.05 14.05
CA GLU A 102 3.21 -17.63 13.33
C GLU A 102 2.96 -16.29 12.62
N GLN A 103 3.96 -15.40 12.68
CA GLN A 103 3.80 -14.01 12.27
C GLN A 103 4.72 -13.69 11.11
N LYS A 104 4.16 -13.05 10.08
CA LYS A 104 4.93 -12.54 8.93
C LYS A 104 5.55 -11.21 9.33
N ARG A 105 6.87 -11.07 9.21
CA ARG A 105 7.58 -9.81 9.42
C ARG A 105 7.89 -9.17 8.06
N LEU A 106 7.36 -7.98 7.84
CA LEU A 106 7.58 -7.19 6.64
C LEU A 106 8.44 -5.98 7.00
N TYR A 107 9.41 -5.64 6.16
CA TYR A 107 10.40 -4.61 6.41
C TYR A 107 10.27 -3.54 5.33
N PHE A 108 10.29 -2.28 5.73
CA PHE A 108 10.12 -1.15 4.82
C PHE A 108 11.27 -0.17 5.01
N SER A 109 11.93 0.17 3.91
CA SER A 109 12.89 1.26 3.87
C SER A 109 12.17 2.61 3.82
N LYS A 110 12.91 3.70 4.07
CA LYS A 110 12.41 5.06 3.86
C LYS A 110 11.82 5.27 2.46
N ARG A 111 12.45 4.68 1.44
CA ARG A 111 11.99 4.77 0.05
C ARG A 111 10.66 4.05 -0.18
N ASP A 112 10.45 2.91 0.47
CA ASP A 112 9.19 2.16 0.36
C ASP A 112 8.04 2.91 1.02
N LEU A 113 8.31 3.51 2.19
CA LEU A 113 7.34 4.35 2.89
C LEU A 113 6.96 5.58 2.06
N SER A 114 7.94 6.29 1.48
CA SER A 114 7.68 7.43 0.60
C SER A 114 6.86 7.05 -0.63
N ARG A 115 7.13 5.91 -1.27
CA ARG A 115 6.32 5.41 -2.40
C ARG A 115 4.89 5.08 -1.99
N THR A 116 4.70 4.60 -0.76
CA THR A 116 3.37 4.32 -0.20
C THR A 116 2.58 5.61 0.00
N VAL A 117 3.23 6.67 0.48
CA VAL A 117 2.63 8.02 0.60
C VAL A 117 2.20 8.54 -0.78
N ASP A 118 3.08 8.47 -1.78
CA ASP A 118 2.77 8.91 -3.15
C ASP A 118 1.56 8.14 -3.74
N PHE A 119 1.50 6.83 -3.48
CA PHE A 119 0.40 5.99 -3.93
C PHE A 119 -0.92 6.35 -3.23
N PHE A 120 -0.90 6.60 -1.91
CA PHE A 120 -2.08 7.07 -1.19
C PHE A 120 -2.56 8.41 -1.70
N ALA A 121 -1.67 9.37 -1.94
CA ALA A 121 -2.02 10.67 -2.53
C ALA A 121 -2.75 10.50 -3.87
N ALA A 122 -2.17 9.70 -4.78
CA ALA A 122 -2.75 9.48 -6.11
C ALA A 122 -4.09 8.73 -6.05
N GLY A 123 -4.19 7.68 -5.25
CA GLY A 123 -5.41 6.86 -5.14
C GLY A 123 -6.54 7.61 -4.44
N MET A 124 -6.26 8.31 -3.34
CA MET A 124 -7.28 9.03 -2.58
C MET A 124 -7.84 10.23 -3.36
N ALA A 125 -7.05 10.88 -4.22
CA ALA A 125 -7.55 11.95 -5.08
C ALA A 125 -8.76 11.52 -5.94
N GLU A 126 -8.86 10.24 -6.31
CA GLU A 126 -10.03 9.70 -7.04
C GLU A 126 -11.25 9.43 -6.12
N VAL A 127 -11.01 9.21 -4.83
CA VAL A 127 -12.03 8.79 -3.85
C VAL A 127 -12.64 9.99 -3.13
N LEU A 128 -11.85 11.03 -2.89
CA LEU A 128 -12.24 12.18 -2.05
C LEU A 128 -13.40 13.00 -2.63
N ARG A 129 -13.63 12.98 -3.95
CA ARG A 129 -14.75 13.69 -4.62
C ARG A 129 -14.87 15.17 -4.22
N GLY A 130 -13.75 15.84 -4.01
CA GLY A 130 -13.70 17.25 -3.60
C GLY A 130 -13.74 17.49 -2.08
N ALA A 131 -13.76 16.44 -1.25
CA ALA A 131 -13.60 16.56 0.19
C ALA A 131 -12.21 17.12 0.53
N ASP A 132 -12.20 18.18 1.35
CA ASP A 132 -11.01 18.79 1.94
C ASP A 132 -10.64 18.16 3.28
N ARG A 133 -11.52 17.33 3.86
CA ARG A 133 -11.32 16.68 5.15
C ARG A 133 -11.67 15.20 5.13
N CYS A 134 -10.78 14.38 5.70
CA CYS A 134 -10.89 12.92 5.78
C CYS A 134 -10.74 12.42 7.23
N ALA A 135 -11.57 11.46 7.65
CA ALA A 135 -11.42 10.77 8.93
C ALA A 135 -10.90 9.34 8.70
N ILE A 136 -9.84 8.96 9.44
CA ILE A 136 -9.17 7.67 9.29
C ILE A 136 -9.47 6.82 10.54
N PHE A 137 -10.26 5.78 10.35
CA PHE A 137 -10.74 4.82 11.35
C PHE A 137 -10.00 3.48 11.29
N MET A 138 -8.74 3.51 10.89
CA MET A 138 -7.89 2.32 10.87
C MET A 138 -6.46 2.69 11.21
N SER A 139 -5.76 1.78 11.87
CA SER A 139 -4.36 1.97 12.30
C SER A 139 -4.19 3.11 13.32
N GLY A 140 -3.27 2.94 14.27
CA GLY A 140 -2.97 4.00 15.24
C GLY A 140 -2.16 5.15 14.63
N PRO A 141 -1.96 6.26 15.37
CA PRO A 141 -1.15 7.39 14.93
C PRO A 141 0.37 7.15 15.04
N THR A 142 0.80 5.93 15.34
CA THR A 142 2.21 5.54 15.45
C THR A 142 2.97 5.92 14.17
N GLU A 143 4.23 6.32 14.34
CA GLU A 143 5.12 6.64 13.22
C GLU A 143 5.17 5.50 12.20
N ASN A 144 5.12 5.87 10.92
CA ASN A 144 5.13 4.92 9.79
C ASN A 144 4.02 3.85 9.86
N SER A 145 2.92 4.11 10.57
CA SER A 145 1.70 3.31 10.48
C SER A 145 0.98 3.57 9.15
N ILE A 146 0.10 2.66 8.75
CA ILE A 146 -0.73 2.84 7.54
C ILE A 146 -1.54 4.14 7.65
N GLY A 147 -2.13 4.40 8.82
CA GLY A 147 -2.90 5.61 9.06
C GLY A 147 -2.06 6.88 8.94
N ARG A 148 -0.81 6.86 9.43
CA ARG A 148 0.11 7.99 9.34
C ARG A 148 0.60 8.24 7.92
N LEU A 149 0.94 7.20 7.17
CA LEU A 149 1.33 7.31 5.76
C LEU A 149 0.16 7.82 4.90
N LEU A 150 -1.05 7.35 5.16
CA LEU A 150 -2.26 7.84 4.49
C LEU A 150 -2.52 9.32 4.81
N GLN A 151 -2.44 9.70 6.09
CA GLN A 151 -2.58 11.09 6.52
C GLN A 151 -1.56 12.00 5.84
N GLN A 152 -0.30 11.55 5.71
CA GLN A 152 0.74 12.30 5.00
C GLN A 152 0.39 12.47 3.52
N GLY A 153 -0.01 11.40 2.82
CA GLY A 153 -0.36 11.46 1.40
C GLY A 153 -1.58 12.35 1.14
N LEU A 154 -2.54 12.38 2.07
CA LEU A 154 -3.67 13.30 2.02
C LEU A 154 -3.23 14.76 2.22
N ALA A 155 -2.31 15.02 3.15
CA ALA A 155 -1.76 16.36 3.36
C ALA A 155 -1.04 16.89 2.10
N ASP A 156 -0.31 16.04 1.37
CA ASP A 156 0.41 16.40 0.14
C ASP A 156 -0.53 16.88 -0.98
N ILE A 157 -1.81 16.51 -0.92
CA ILE A 157 -2.86 16.96 -1.86
C ILE A 157 -3.83 17.97 -1.24
N GLY A 158 -3.47 18.57 -0.10
CA GLY A 158 -4.23 19.65 0.55
C GLY A 158 -5.43 19.17 1.36
N VAL A 159 -5.51 17.89 1.73
CA VAL A 159 -6.62 17.31 2.47
C VAL A 159 -6.24 17.15 3.94
N GLN A 160 -7.02 17.75 4.83
CA GLN A 160 -6.84 17.60 6.26
C GLN A 160 -7.36 16.22 6.71
N ALA A 161 -6.47 15.37 7.23
CA ALA A 161 -6.85 14.07 7.75
C ALA A 161 -6.67 13.96 9.27
N VAL A 162 -7.65 13.35 9.94
CA VAL A 162 -7.60 13.06 11.39
C VAL A 162 -7.63 11.54 11.59
N ILE A 163 -6.66 11.02 12.33
CA ILE A 163 -6.57 9.60 12.67
C ILE A 163 -7.32 9.38 13.99
N HIS A 164 -8.46 8.70 13.91
CA HIS A 164 -9.15 8.14 15.07
C HIS A 164 -8.53 6.78 15.46
N GLY A 165 -8.14 5.99 14.45
CA GLY A 165 -7.77 4.59 14.63
C GLY A 165 -9.00 3.67 14.69
N ASN A 166 -8.80 2.40 15.04
CA ASN A 166 -9.86 1.39 15.00
C ASN A 166 -11.09 1.82 15.81
N LEU A 167 -12.28 1.43 15.34
CA LEU A 167 -13.52 1.83 15.96
C LEU A 167 -13.72 1.14 17.32
N GLY A 168 -13.40 1.85 18.41
CA GLY A 168 -13.65 1.41 19.78
C GLY A 168 -14.73 2.21 20.51
N ASP A 169 -14.75 3.53 20.30
CA ASP A 169 -15.73 4.46 20.90
C ASP A 169 -16.49 5.18 19.77
N VAL A 170 -17.81 4.93 19.72
CA VAL A 170 -18.67 5.47 18.67
C VAL A 170 -18.89 6.97 18.81
N GLU A 171 -18.95 7.50 20.03
CA GLU A 171 -19.17 8.94 20.23
C GLU A 171 -17.93 9.74 19.86
N GLN A 172 -16.74 9.27 20.26
CA GLN A 172 -15.47 9.81 19.77
C GLN A 172 -15.38 9.73 18.24
N ALA A 173 -15.69 8.57 17.66
CA ALA A 173 -15.66 8.38 16.21
C ALA A 173 -16.62 9.32 15.49
N ARG A 174 -17.81 9.55 16.03
CA ARG A 174 -18.81 10.48 15.52
C ARG A 174 -18.29 11.92 15.51
N LEU A 175 -17.64 12.36 16.59
CA LEU A 175 -17.06 13.70 16.68
C LEU A 175 -15.94 13.90 15.66
N VAL A 176 -15.08 12.89 15.46
CA VAL A 176 -14.00 12.95 14.45
C VAL A 176 -14.56 12.95 13.03
N ALA A 177 -15.60 12.13 12.77
CA ALA A 177 -16.28 12.05 11.48
C ALA A 177 -17.04 13.34 11.12
N GLN A 178 -17.46 14.11 12.12
CA GLN A 178 -18.27 15.31 11.92
C GLN A 178 -17.51 16.34 11.07
N GLY A 179 -18.09 16.66 9.90
CA GLY A 179 -17.51 17.59 8.93
C GLY A 179 -16.41 17.02 8.04
N ALA A 180 -16.07 15.73 8.16
CA ALA A 180 -15.24 15.05 7.17
C ALA A 180 -16.10 14.56 5.99
N GLY A 181 -15.65 14.82 4.77
CA GLY A 181 -16.32 14.40 3.53
C GLY A 181 -15.91 13.01 3.04
N CYS A 182 -14.92 12.39 3.69
CA CYS A 182 -14.45 11.04 3.37
C CYS A 182 -14.08 10.28 4.65
N TYR A 183 -14.44 9.00 4.71
CA TYR A 183 -14.09 8.09 5.81
C TYR A 183 -13.30 6.91 5.27
N VAL A 184 -12.18 6.59 5.92
CA VAL A 184 -11.36 5.42 5.60
C VAL A 184 -11.35 4.48 6.79
N GLY A 185 -11.90 3.29 6.64
CA GLY A 185 -12.02 2.32 7.74
C GLY A 185 -12.41 0.94 7.22
N LEU A 186 -12.54 -0.02 8.15
CA LEU A 186 -13.04 -1.35 7.79
C LEU A 186 -14.53 -1.27 7.38
N PRO A 187 -14.97 -1.93 6.30
CA PRO A 187 -16.34 -1.79 5.80
C PRO A 187 -17.42 -2.08 6.86
N GLY A 188 -17.21 -3.11 7.69
CA GLY A 188 -18.13 -3.46 8.77
C GLY A 188 -18.22 -2.37 9.86
N GLU A 189 -17.09 -1.79 10.23
CA GLU A 189 -17.04 -0.70 11.22
C GLU A 189 -17.68 0.58 10.67
N MET A 190 -17.43 0.93 9.40
CA MET A 190 -18.02 2.12 8.77
C MET A 190 -19.53 1.97 8.59
N LEU A 191 -20.00 0.77 8.25
CA LEU A 191 -21.42 0.48 8.21
C LEU A 191 -22.07 0.57 9.60
N TYR A 192 -21.40 0.06 10.63
CA TYR A 192 -21.87 0.16 12.01
C TYR A 192 -21.96 1.63 12.46
N LEU A 193 -20.90 2.42 12.24
CA LEU A 193 -20.88 3.85 12.55
C LEU A 193 -22.02 4.61 11.86
N CYS A 194 -22.23 4.39 10.55
CA CYS A 194 -23.31 5.02 9.79
C CYS A 194 -24.73 4.56 10.20
N ARG A 195 -24.86 3.36 10.78
CA ARG A 195 -26.13 2.86 11.31
C ARG A 195 -26.45 3.50 12.65
N THR A 196 -25.45 3.59 13.53
CA THR A 196 -25.59 4.18 14.88
C THR A 196 -25.68 5.71 14.84
N CYS A 197 -25.02 6.35 13.87
CA CYS A 197 -25.04 7.79 13.66
C CYS A 197 -25.55 8.13 12.24
N PRO A 198 -26.88 8.11 11.99
CA PRO A 198 -27.45 8.32 10.66
C PRO A 198 -27.04 9.63 9.96
N GLN A 199 -26.71 10.66 10.73
CA GLN A 199 -26.23 11.96 10.24
C GLN A 199 -24.86 11.90 9.54
N LEU A 200 -24.10 10.81 9.71
CA LEU A 200 -22.82 10.59 9.04
C LEU A 200 -22.97 9.86 7.70
N ARG A 201 -24.19 9.45 7.33
CA ARG A 201 -24.39 8.75 6.06
C ARG A 201 -24.03 9.68 4.89
N PRO A 202 -23.33 9.18 3.86
CA PRO A 202 -23.07 9.95 2.65
C PRO A 202 -24.39 10.46 2.06
N ALA A 203 -24.39 11.70 1.58
CA ALA A 203 -25.51 12.22 0.79
C ALA A 203 -25.66 11.36 -0.47
N SER A 204 -26.91 10.96 -0.75
CA SER A 204 -27.28 10.17 -1.94
C SER A 204 -27.11 10.96 -3.22
#